data_AF-A0A8J2P2L6-F1
#
_entry.id   AF-A0A8J2P2L6-F1
#
_cell.length_a   1.000
_cell.length_b   1.000
_cell.length_c   1.000
_cell.angle_alpha   90.00
_cell.angle_beta   90.00
_cell.angle_gamma   90.00
#
_symmetry.space_group_name_H-M   'P 1'
#
loop_
_entity.id
_entity.type
_entity.pdbx_description
1 polymer ?
#
loop_
_entity_poly.entity_id
_entity_poly.type
_entity_poly.pdbx_seq_one_letter_code
_entity_poly.pdbx_strand_id
1 'polypeptide(L)'
;MSNYLKLTRFQGPVNQSCAYRHNRNPSNLTVRALYTWPFCKAAQKGLKVYQRLDCVAVNLIPLQLKLRASYSHPTSVKLKLSLWCRINFVQYYLRRKSCYRYKMDTSMNADSEETYKKILLKNGINTPVKNVSIKIPNMHGDQFASQCKLVTVEFADGTIPKLELFVKAAITIGEYAETMRDVLMFEKEAQYFSKLLPEMEEFAKAQQGYDGFLEGLLPKCYYASDVLIVFENLTYQGFAMLNKLVLHDFQIAEAVFRTLAKFHGISLAFFHHIGEENFLTKYSLIASKSIMSEAGEVLYGGWMETGIDGAIKILSSKPTPGSDKVLEYLKQYETRGFLRLCKLLTLDNQSCSMSLNHGDLWNGNVMFKMNAETKKPESCLMLDLQ
;
A
#
# COMPACT_ATOMS: atom_id res chain seq x y z
N MET A 1 -32.06 9.83 -40.99
CA MET A 1 -32.18 8.65 -40.11
C MET A 1 -31.42 7.50 -40.75
N SER A 2 -30.83 6.65 -39.91
CA SER A 2 -30.03 5.43 -40.14
C SER A 2 -28.74 5.54 -40.98
N ASN A 3 -27.60 5.29 -40.32
CA ASN A 3 -26.77 4.11 -40.61
C ASN A 3 -25.65 3.99 -39.55
N TYR A 4 -25.83 3.07 -38.60
CA TYR A 4 -24.74 2.55 -37.77
C TYR A 4 -23.97 1.51 -38.61
N LEU A 5 -22.65 1.67 -38.75
CA LEU A 5 -21.77 0.66 -39.32
C LEU A 5 -20.85 0.09 -38.22
N LYS A 6 -21.02 -1.21 -37.96
CA LYS A 6 -20.19 -2.05 -37.08
C LYS A 6 -18.71 -1.95 -37.48
N LEU A 7 -17.84 -1.65 -36.52
CA LEU A 7 -16.39 -1.79 -36.68
C LEU A 7 -15.98 -3.24 -36.38
N THR A 8 -15.73 -4.01 -37.43
CA THR A 8 -15.02 -5.30 -37.36
C THR A 8 -13.54 -5.08 -37.06
N ARG A 9 -13.02 -5.77 -36.03
CA ARG A 9 -11.58 -5.86 -35.73
C ARG A 9 -10.84 -6.52 -36.89
N PHE A 10 -9.84 -5.85 -37.45
CA PHE A 10 -8.84 -6.49 -38.31
C PHE A 10 -7.57 -6.75 -37.50
N GLN A 11 -7.19 -8.02 -37.38
CA GLN A 11 -5.88 -8.46 -36.91
C GLN A 11 -5.03 -8.88 -38.13
N GLY A 12 -3.86 -8.29 -38.28
CA GLY A 12 -2.84 -8.68 -39.25
C GLY A 12 -1.45 -8.23 -38.76
N PRO A 13 -0.37 -8.94 -39.09
CA PRO A 13 0.93 -8.76 -38.44
C PRO A 13 1.61 -7.48 -38.92
N VAL A 14 2.13 -6.67 -37.99
CA VAL A 14 2.92 -5.47 -38.29
C VAL A 14 4.38 -5.75 -37.95
N ASN A 15 5.21 -5.95 -38.97
CA ASN A 15 6.67 -5.91 -38.82
C ASN A 15 7.11 -4.44 -38.66
N GLN A 16 7.62 -4.06 -37.50
CA GLN A 16 8.20 -2.73 -37.25
C GLN A 16 9.71 -2.84 -37.09
N SER A 17 10.47 -2.20 -38.00
CA SER A 17 11.87 -1.85 -37.74
C SER A 17 11.93 -0.35 -37.44
N CYS A 18 12.30 0.03 -36.21
CA CYS A 18 12.47 1.42 -35.80
C CYS A 18 13.95 1.72 -35.60
N ALA A 19 14.50 2.72 -36.30
CA ALA A 19 15.86 3.20 -36.09
C ALA A 19 15.85 4.54 -35.36
N TYR A 20 16.53 4.63 -34.22
CA TYR A 20 16.68 5.84 -33.42
C TYR A 20 17.98 6.57 -33.80
N ARG A 21 17.91 7.90 -33.98
CA ARG A 21 19.10 8.77 -33.93
C ARG A 21 18.87 9.85 -32.89
N HIS A 22 19.75 9.92 -31.89
CA HIS A 22 19.79 11.00 -30.93
C HIS A 22 20.34 12.26 -31.57
N ASN A 23 19.59 13.36 -31.48
CA ASN A 23 20.11 14.71 -31.73
C ASN A 23 20.07 15.51 -30.43
N ARG A 24 21.15 16.25 -30.15
CA ARG A 24 21.38 17.02 -28.92
C ARG A 24 20.52 18.30 -28.89
N ASN A 25 19.22 18.19 -28.69
CA ASN A 25 18.35 19.28 -28.23
C ASN A 25 17.03 18.71 -27.66
N PRO A 26 16.64 18.94 -26.38
CA PRO A 26 15.55 18.18 -25.73
C PRO A 26 14.14 18.48 -26.23
N SER A 27 13.97 19.49 -27.10
CA SER A 27 12.66 20.01 -27.49
C SER A 27 12.09 19.43 -28.79
N ASN A 28 12.82 18.57 -29.52
CA ASN A 28 12.32 17.98 -30.78
C ASN A 28 12.78 16.53 -30.98
N LEU A 29 11.94 15.58 -30.57
CA LEU A 29 12.04 14.18 -31.00
C LEU A 29 11.33 14.02 -32.36
N THR A 30 12.07 13.59 -33.40
CA THR A 30 11.48 13.33 -34.72
C THR A 30 11.43 11.82 -34.95
N VAL A 31 10.23 11.23 -34.95
CA VAL A 31 10.01 9.81 -35.27
C VAL A 31 9.55 9.70 -36.72
N ARG A 32 10.24 8.91 -37.55
CA ARG A 32 9.80 8.56 -38.91
C ARG A 32 9.18 7.16 -38.89
N ALA A 33 7.88 7.06 -39.18
CA ALA A 33 7.20 5.80 -39.44
C ALA A 33 6.80 5.74 -40.92
N LEU A 34 7.05 4.61 -41.58
CA LEU A 34 6.60 4.31 -42.95
C LEU A 34 5.31 3.49 -42.86
N TYR A 35 4.22 3.94 -43.49
CA TYR A 35 2.93 3.24 -43.52
C TYR A 35 2.59 2.78 -44.95
N THR A 36 1.89 1.65 -45.10
CA THR A 36 1.49 1.05 -46.38
C THR A 36 0.25 1.70 -47.01
N TRP A 37 0.14 1.55 -48.35
CA TRP A 37 -0.77 2.20 -49.31
C TRP A 37 -2.28 2.34 -48.96
N PRO A 38 -2.95 1.42 -48.25
CA PRO A 38 -4.39 1.55 -47.97
C PRO A 38 -4.76 2.72 -47.03
N PHE A 39 -3.84 3.16 -46.16
CA PHE A 39 -4.07 4.28 -45.23
C PHE A 39 -4.14 5.65 -45.92
N CYS A 40 -3.42 5.82 -47.04
CA CYS A 40 -3.36 7.08 -47.78
C CYS A 40 -4.69 7.44 -48.47
N LYS A 41 -5.50 6.45 -48.86
CA LYS A 41 -6.80 6.68 -49.54
C LYS A 41 -7.92 7.15 -48.60
N ALA A 42 -7.91 6.77 -47.32
CA ALA A 42 -8.92 7.20 -46.36
C ALA A 42 -8.76 8.69 -45.98
N ALA A 43 -7.52 9.17 -45.90
CA ALA A 43 -7.19 10.57 -45.59
C ALA A 43 -7.46 11.54 -46.77
N GLN A 44 -7.35 11.09 -48.04
CA GLN A 44 -7.64 11.91 -49.22
C GLN A 44 -9.12 12.31 -49.35
N LYS A 45 -10.05 11.60 -48.70
CA LYS A 45 -11.50 11.89 -48.75
C LYS A 45 -12.01 12.77 -47.60
N GLY A 46 -11.11 13.39 -46.82
CA GLY A 46 -11.49 14.31 -45.74
C GLY A 46 -12.11 13.64 -44.51
N LEU A 47 -12.04 12.32 -44.38
CA LEU A 47 -12.52 11.60 -43.20
C LEU A 47 -11.52 11.75 -42.05
N LYS A 48 -12.02 12.15 -40.86
CA LYS A 48 -11.23 12.12 -39.62
C LYS A 48 -10.97 10.67 -39.23
N VAL A 49 -9.75 10.21 -39.40
CA VAL A 49 -9.30 8.90 -38.90
C VAL A 49 -8.81 9.08 -37.47
N TYR A 50 -9.53 8.52 -36.50
CA TYR A 50 -9.06 8.40 -35.12
C TYR A 50 -8.49 7.00 -34.95
N GLN A 51 -7.18 6.90 -34.69
CA GLN A 51 -6.55 5.65 -34.29
C GLN A 51 -6.07 5.80 -32.85
N ARG A 52 -6.51 4.91 -31.95
CA ARG A 52 -5.77 4.64 -30.72
C ARG A 52 -4.48 3.95 -31.13
N LEU A 53 -3.36 4.63 -30.95
CA LEU A 53 -2.07 3.96 -30.88
C LEU A 53 -2.00 3.37 -29.48
N ASP A 54 -2.20 2.05 -29.37
CA ASP A 54 -1.80 1.32 -28.16
C ASP A 54 -0.26 1.26 -28.18
N CYS A 55 0.37 2.34 -27.72
CA CYS A 55 1.78 2.31 -27.37
C CYS A 55 1.89 1.41 -26.14
N VAL A 56 2.39 0.18 -26.33
CA VAL A 56 2.85 -0.69 -25.24
C VAL A 56 4.16 -0.12 -24.70
N ALA A 57 4.06 1.05 -24.06
CA ALA A 57 5.07 1.63 -23.20
C ALA A 57 4.45 2.87 -22.55
N VAL A 58 4.33 2.82 -21.23
CA VAL A 58 4.02 3.92 -20.31
C VAL A 58 2.52 4.24 -20.15
N ASN A 59 1.96 3.74 -19.03
CA ASN A 59 0.70 4.16 -18.43
C ASN A 59 0.79 5.63 -17.93
N LEU A 60 0.86 6.60 -18.84
CA LEU A 60 0.62 8.00 -18.52
C LEU A 60 -0.76 8.40 -19.08
N ILE A 61 -1.52 9.12 -18.26
CA ILE A 61 -2.81 9.81 -18.52
C ILE A 61 -2.92 10.26 -19.99
N PRO A 62 -4.09 10.15 -20.65
CA PRO A 62 -4.23 10.37 -22.10
C PRO A 62 -3.66 11.72 -22.54
N LEU A 63 -2.46 11.70 -23.11
CA LEU A 63 -1.86 12.83 -23.79
C LEU A 63 -2.64 13.08 -25.09
N GLN A 64 -3.33 14.22 -25.20
CA GLN A 64 -3.92 14.63 -26.47
C GLN A 64 -2.81 14.99 -27.47
N LEU A 65 -2.46 14.03 -28.33
CA LEU A 65 -1.58 14.26 -29.46
C LEU A 65 -2.35 15.00 -30.57
N LYS A 66 -1.93 16.23 -30.90
CA LYS A 66 -2.37 16.92 -32.13
C LYS A 66 -1.43 16.58 -33.27
N LEU A 67 -1.92 15.77 -34.21
CA LEU A 67 -1.26 15.55 -35.50
C LEU A 67 -1.64 16.69 -36.45
N ARG A 68 -0.63 17.45 -36.93
CA ARG A 68 -0.80 18.34 -38.09
C ARG A 68 -0.06 17.74 -39.29
N ALA A 69 -0.82 17.41 -40.32
CA ALA A 69 -0.26 17.07 -41.62
C ALA A 69 -0.12 18.35 -42.45
N SER A 70 1.07 18.57 -43.02
CA SER A 70 1.29 19.62 -44.03
C SER A 70 1.72 18.96 -45.33
N TYR A 71 1.00 19.25 -46.41
CA TYR A 71 1.29 18.73 -47.74
C TYR A 71 2.35 19.59 -48.40
N SER A 72 3.46 18.99 -48.83
CA SER A 72 4.48 19.68 -49.63
C SER A 72 4.72 19.04 -51.00
N HIS A 73 4.23 17.82 -51.28
CA HIS A 73 4.25 17.22 -52.63
C HIS A 73 3.32 15.99 -52.78
N PRO A 74 2.95 15.58 -54.02
CA PRO A 74 1.90 14.60 -54.31
C PRO A 74 2.17 13.16 -53.83
N THR A 75 3.41 12.82 -53.49
CA THR A 75 3.83 11.43 -53.21
C THR A 75 4.45 11.24 -51.82
N SER A 76 4.49 12.28 -50.97
CA SER A 76 5.04 12.16 -49.61
C SER A 76 4.28 13.02 -48.60
N VAL A 77 3.79 12.40 -47.53
CA VAL A 77 3.19 13.10 -46.38
C VAL A 77 4.24 13.26 -45.29
N LYS A 78 4.62 14.50 -44.96
CA LYS A 78 5.38 14.80 -43.75
C LYS A 78 4.40 14.99 -42.59
N LEU A 79 4.37 14.02 -41.68
CA LEU A 79 3.68 14.16 -40.39
C LEU A 79 4.63 14.84 -39.41
N LYS A 80 4.26 16.02 -38.91
CA LYS A 80 4.99 16.69 -37.84
C LYS A 80 4.24 16.41 -36.54
N LEU A 81 4.80 15.52 -35.72
CA LEU A 81 4.35 15.30 -34.35
C LEU A 81 4.91 16.42 -33.49
N SER A 82 4.05 17.35 -33.06
CA SER A 82 4.40 18.34 -32.05
C SER A 82 3.83 17.87 -30.71
N LEU A 83 4.71 17.45 -29.79
CA LEU A 83 4.32 17.14 -28.41
C LEU A 83 4.08 18.47 -27.69
N TRP A 84 2.82 18.85 -27.54
CA TRP A 84 2.45 20.02 -26.74
C TRP A 84 2.36 19.63 -25.27
N CYS A 85 3.52 19.49 -24.63
CA CYS A 85 3.59 19.46 -23.17
C CYS A 85 3.47 20.91 -22.68
N ARG A 86 2.25 21.47 -22.68
CA ARG A 86 2.02 22.74 -21.97
C ARG A 86 2.37 22.49 -20.51
N ILE A 87 2.98 23.50 -19.91
CA ILE A 87 3.39 23.70 -18.50
C ILE A 87 2.19 23.49 -17.55
N ASN A 88 1.62 22.30 -17.58
CA ASN A 88 0.55 21.82 -16.74
C ASN A 88 1.08 20.70 -15.86
N PHE A 89 2.23 20.09 -16.16
CA PHE A 89 2.83 19.10 -15.26
C PHE A 89 3.21 19.75 -13.94
N VAL A 90 3.90 20.90 -13.95
CA VAL A 90 4.27 21.63 -12.74
C VAL A 90 3.05 22.24 -12.03
N GLN A 91 2.06 22.79 -12.75
CA GLN A 91 0.85 23.34 -12.11
C GLN A 91 -0.13 22.25 -11.61
N TYR A 92 -0.23 21.11 -12.28
CA TYR A 92 -0.98 19.94 -11.81
C TYR A 92 -0.29 19.30 -10.60
N TYR A 93 1.04 19.23 -10.61
CA TYR A 93 1.87 18.74 -9.50
C TYR A 93 1.78 19.67 -8.28
N LEU A 94 1.86 21.00 -8.48
CA LEU A 94 1.65 21.99 -7.42
C LEU A 94 0.19 22.01 -6.92
N ARG A 95 -0.80 21.83 -7.80
CA ARG A 95 -2.21 21.71 -7.40
C ARG A 95 -2.49 20.41 -6.65
N ARG A 96 -1.88 19.27 -6.99
CA ARG A 96 -2.05 18.01 -6.23
C ARG A 96 -1.28 17.99 -4.91
N LYS A 97 -0.08 18.57 -4.83
CA LYS A 97 0.56 18.88 -3.53
C LYS A 97 -0.36 19.75 -2.64
N SER A 98 -1.21 20.58 -3.23
CA SER A 98 -2.21 21.36 -2.47
C SER A 98 -3.51 20.62 -2.14
N CYS A 99 -3.87 19.57 -2.89
CA CYS A 99 -5.10 18.80 -2.67
C CYS A 99 -4.95 17.67 -1.63
N TYR A 100 -3.74 17.20 -1.35
CA TYR A 100 -3.42 16.31 -0.23
C TYR A 100 -2.44 16.97 0.76
N ARG A 101 -2.63 18.26 1.04
CA ARG A 101 -2.03 18.84 2.25
C ARG A 101 -2.83 18.32 3.44
N TYR A 102 -2.59 17.06 3.79
CA TYR A 102 -3.10 16.45 5.00
C TYR A 102 -2.56 17.28 6.17
N LYS A 103 -3.45 18.05 6.81
CA LYS A 103 -3.07 18.86 7.96
C LYS A 103 -2.92 17.90 9.12
N MET A 104 -1.68 17.56 9.48
CA MET A 104 -1.44 16.62 10.55
C MET A 104 -2.05 17.12 11.86
N ASP A 105 -2.63 16.21 12.65
CA ASP A 105 -3.12 16.55 13.97
C ASP A 105 -1.94 16.72 14.93
N THR A 106 -1.54 17.98 15.16
CA THR A 106 -0.47 18.31 16.11
C THR A 106 -0.96 18.47 17.55
N SER A 107 -2.23 18.14 17.84
CA SER A 107 -2.81 18.34 19.18
C SER A 107 -2.34 17.31 20.19
N MET A 108 -1.91 16.13 19.72
CA MET A 108 -1.39 15.04 20.54
C MET A 108 0.12 14.90 20.35
N ASN A 109 0.84 14.77 21.46
CA ASN A 109 2.28 14.60 21.49
C ASN A 109 2.63 13.36 22.32
N ALA A 110 3.33 12.41 21.69
CA ALA A 110 3.78 11.15 22.31
C ALA A 110 4.77 11.33 23.48
N ASP A 111 5.28 12.53 23.71
CA ASP A 111 6.15 12.87 24.86
C ASP A 111 5.42 13.65 25.96
N SER A 112 4.12 13.92 25.78
CA SER A 112 3.34 14.74 26.71
C SER A 112 2.45 13.89 27.60
N GLU A 113 2.61 14.01 28.92
CA GLU A 113 1.71 13.41 29.92
C GLU A 113 0.24 13.80 29.69
N GLU A 114 -0.01 15.05 29.27
CA GLU A 114 -1.35 15.58 29.03
C GLU A 114 -2.07 14.84 27.89
N THR A 115 -1.32 14.35 26.89
CA THR A 115 -1.86 13.51 25.82
C THR A 115 -2.50 12.25 26.39
N TYR A 116 -1.80 11.56 27.31
CA TYR A 116 -2.30 10.33 27.90
C TYR A 116 -3.50 10.58 28.82
N LYS A 117 -3.49 11.66 29.61
CA LYS A 117 -4.66 12.06 30.41
C LYS A 117 -5.91 12.25 29.55
N LYS A 118 -5.79 12.96 28.42
CA LYS A 118 -6.90 13.16 27.48
C LYS A 118 -7.38 11.86 26.84
N ILE A 119 -6.46 10.97 26.48
CA ILE A 119 -6.80 9.65 25.90
C ILE A 119 -7.57 8.81 26.93
N LEU A 120 -7.11 8.76 28.18
CA LEU A 120 -7.77 8.01 29.27
C LEU A 120 -9.20 8.51 29.52
N LEU A 121 -9.38 9.83 29.63
CA LEU A 121 -10.70 10.44 29.82
C LEU A 121 -11.66 10.10 28.67
N LYS A 122 -11.21 10.16 27.42
CA LYS A 122 -12.02 9.77 26.25
C LYS A 122 -12.42 8.29 26.27
N ASN A 123 -11.64 7.44 26.92
CA ASN A 123 -11.93 6.01 27.09
C ASN A 123 -12.70 5.72 28.40
N GLY A 124 -13.25 6.74 29.07
CA GLY A 124 -14.04 6.59 30.30
C GLY A 124 -13.21 6.30 31.55
N ILE A 125 -11.89 6.40 31.49
CA ILE A 125 -10.99 6.22 32.62
C ILE A 125 -10.80 7.58 33.32
N ASN A 126 -11.67 7.84 34.30
CA ASN A 126 -11.73 9.12 35.02
C ASN A 126 -10.85 9.19 36.26
N THR A 127 -10.14 8.11 36.59
CA THR A 127 -9.26 8.07 37.76
C THR A 127 -8.10 9.07 37.61
N PRO A 128 -7.80 9.90 38.64
CA PRO A 128 -6.70 10.84 38.58
C PRO A 128 -5.35 10.14 38.34
N VAL A 129 -4.59 10.66 37.38
CA VAL A 129 -3.24 10.18 37.05
C VAL A 129 -2.24 10.81 38.01
N LYS A 130 -1.45 9.98 38.69
CA LYS A 130 -0.34 10.38 39.57
C LYS A 130 0.94 10.66 38.78
N ASN A 131 1.26 9.79 37.84
CA ASN A 131 2.51 9.87 37.07
C ASN A 131 2.37 9.16 35.73
N VAL A 132 3.09 9.65 34.72
CA VAL A 132 3.27 8.99 33.42
C VAL A 132 4.75 8.85 33.14
N SER A 133 5.23 7.61 33.00
CA SER A 133 6.61 7.32 32.64
C SER A 133 6.70 6.83 31.20
N ILE A 134 7.63 7.37 30.42
CA ILE A 134 7.82 7.06 29.01
C ILE A 134 9.21 6.47 28.83
N LYS A 135 9.31 5.33 28.16
CA LYS A 135 10.56 4.65 27.86
C LYS A 135 10.64 4.33 26.38
N ILE A 136 11.82 4.45 25.80
CA ILE A 136 12.09 3.99 24.43
C ILE A 136 12.46 2.51 24.52
N PRO A 137 11.71 1.60 23.88
CA PRO A 137 12.03 0.18 23.88
C PRO A 137 13.27 -0.08 23.02
N ASN A 138 14.05 -1.09 23.42
CA ASN A 138 15.22 -1.52 22.66
C ASN A 138 14.80 -2.42 21.49
N MET A 139 14.39 -1.82 20.36
CA MET A 139 13.89 -2.52 19.17
C MET A 139 14.74 -2.20 17.93
N HIS A 140 16.02 -2.54 17.98
CA HIS A 140 16.97 -2.28 16.89
C HIS A 140 16.49 -2.91 15.56
N GLY A 141 16.17 -2.05 14.58
CA GLY A 141 15.85 -2.47 13.21
C GLY A 141 14.39 -2.85 12.95
N ASP A 142 13.53 -2.87 13.97
CA ASP A 142 12.12 -3.26 13.85
C ASP A 142 11.16 -2.04 13.86
N GLN A 143 11.69 -0.81 13.71
CA GLN A 143 10.94 0.47 13.77
C GLN A 143 10.93 1.19 12.42
N PHE A 144 10.24 0.62 11.44
CA PHE A 144 10.32 1.06 10.04
C PHE A 144 9.58 2.38 9.76
N ALA A 145 8.27 2.45 10.04
CA ALA A 145 7.41 3.60 9.74
C ALA A 145 7.16 4.53 10.94
N SER A 146 7.50 4.09 12.14
CA SER A 146 7.15 4.80 13.39
C SER A 146 8.22 4.60 14.45
N GLN A 147 8.30 5.57 15.37
CA GLN A 147 9.04 5.43 16.63
C GLN A 147 8.13 4.86 17.70
N CYS A 148 8.56 3.80 18.35
CA CYS A 148 7.75 3.15 19.38
C CYS A 148 8.16 3.61 20.77
N LYS A 149 7.21 3.63 21.71
CA LYS A 149 7.41 3.99 23.12
C LYS A 149 6.62 3.05 24.03
N LEU A 150 7.16 2.77 25.20
CA LEU A 150 6.46 2.10 26.30
C LEU A 150 6.05 3.16 27.31
N VAL A 151 4.76 3.19 27.65
CA VAL A 151 4.22 4.19 28.56
C VAL A 151 3.53 3.51 29.73
N THR A 152 3.94 3.86 30.94
CA THR A 152 3.32 3.38 32.18
C THR A 152 2.57 4.53 32.83
N VAL A 153 1.27 4.36 33.05
CA VAL A 153 0.42 5.30 33.77
C VAL A 153 0.16 4.78 35.18
N GLU A 154 0.51 5.58 36.17
CA GLU A 154 0.22 5.31 37.57
C GLU A 154 -0.97 6.16 38.02
N PHE A 155 -1.99 5.52 38.60
CA PHE A 155 -3.17 6.20 39.14
C PHE A 155 -2.95 6.65 40.59
N ALA A 156 -3.64 7.71 40.99
CA ALA A 156 -3.51 8.32 42.31
C ALA A 156 -4.19 7.50 43.43
N ASP A 157 -5.22 6.72 43.09
CA ASP A 157 -5.95 5.91 44.06
C ASP A 157 -5.14 4.73 44.62
N GLY A 158 -4.09 4.30 43.92
CA GLY A 158 -3.24 3.17 44.30
C GLY A 158 -3.95 1.81 44.32
N THR A 159 -5.26 1.78 44.06
CA THR A 159 -6.11 0.57 44.02
C THR A 159 -6.30 0.06 42.60
N ILE A 160 -6.21 0.93 41.60
CA ILE A 160 -6.24 0.54 40.19
C ILE A 160 -4.83 0.15 39.76
N PRO A 161 -4.65 -1.05 39.15
CA PRO A 161 -3.37 -1.44 38.58
C PRO A 161 -2.84 -0.40 37.60
N LYS A 162 -1.51 -0.30 37.51
CA LYS A 162 -0.88 0.56 36.49
C LYS A 162 -1.36 0.17 35.10
N LEU A 163 -1.53 1.16 34.23
CA LEU A 163 -1.83 0.91 32.83
C LEU A 163 -0.55 0.95 32.02
N GLU A 164 -0.25 -0.14 31.34
CA GLU A 164 0.93 -0.31 30.49
C GLU A 164 0.51 -0.21 29.02
N LEU A 165 1.10 0.74 28.31
CA LEU A 165 0.74 1.10 26.95
C LEU A 165 1.93 0.92 26.00
N PHE A 166 1.64 0.52 24.77
CA PHE A 166 2.57 0.52 23.65
C PHE A 166 2.13 1.60 22.65
N VAL A 167 3.03 2.51 22.32
CA VAL A 167 2.73 3.71 21.55
C VAL A 167 3.55 3.71 20.28
N LYS A 168 2.90 3.84 19.12
CA LYS A 168 3.55 4.14 17.83
C LYS A 168 3.38 5.62 17.52
N ALA A 169 4.47 6.33 17.27
CA ALA A 169 4.46 7.71 16.83
C ALA A 169 5.03 7.81 15.40
N ALA A 170 4.30 8.46 14.49
CA ALA A 170 4.76 8.64 13.13
C ALA A 170 6.12 9.36 13.08
N ILE A 171 6.99 8.96 12.16
CA ILE A 171 8.22 9.69 11.90
C ILE A 171 7.84 10.97 11.14
N THR A 172 8.16 12.14 11.69
CA THR A 172 7.72 13.44 11.15
C THR A 172 8.84 14.31 10.58
N ILE A 173 10.10 13.89 10.71
CA ILE A 173 11.28 14.69 10.37
C ILE A 173 12.15 13.95 9.34
N GLY A 174 12.59 14.67 8.30
CA GLY A 174 13.53 14.20 7.28
C GLY A 174 12.87 13.73 5.98
N GLU A 175 13.66 13.55 4.92
CA GLU A 175 13.18 13.13 3.59
C GLU A 175 12.50 11.75 3.62
N TYR A 176 12.99 10.86 4.49
CA TYR A 176 12.37 9.56 4.73
C TYR A 176 10.95 9.70 5.29
N ALA A 177 10.72 10.63 6.21
CA ALA A 177 9.39 10.92 6.76
C ALA A 177 8.41 11.46 5.70
N GLU A 178 8.91 12.26 4.75
CA GLU A 178 8.10 12.72 3.62
C GLU A 178 7.67 11.55 2.73
N THR A 179 8.60 10.68 2.38
CA THR A 179 8.31 9.48 1.57
C THR A 179 7.31 8.57 2.28
N MET A 180 7.49 8.33 3.58
CA MET A 180 6.59 7.46 4.36
C MET A 180 5.16 8.02 4.46
N ARG A 181 5.02 9.35 4.62
CA ARG A 181 3.71 10.01 4.58
C ARG A 181 3.05 9.90 3.21
N ASP A 182 3.81 10.06 2.13
CA ASP A 182 3.25 9.95 0.77
C ASP A 182 2.83 8.50 0.43
N VAL A 183 3.43 7.49 1.07
CA VAL A 183 3.03 6.07 0.96
C VAL A 183 1.86 5.70 1.89
N LEU A 184 1.52 6.56 2.85
CA LEU A 184 0.33 6.45 3.70
C LEU A 184 0.27 5.18 4.57
N MET A 185 1.42 4.60 4.95
CA MET A 185 1.46 3.36 5.76
C MET A 185 0.83 3.58 7.14
N PHE A 186 1.30 4.62 7.85
CA PHE A 186 0.85 4.90 9.21
C PHE A 186 -0.62 5.36 9.24
N GLU A 187 -1.03 6.17 8.26
CA GLU A 187 -2.37 6.70 8.14
C GLU A 187 -3.41 5.60 7.84
N LYS A 188 -3.01 4.55 7.10
CA LYS A 188 -3.84 3.36 6.89
C LYS A 188 -4.06 2.59 8.18
N GLU A 189 -2.99 2.28 8.91
CA GLU A 189 -3.08 1.61 10.22
C GLU A 189 -3.96 2.44 11.17
N ALA A 190 -3.73 3.75 11.23
CA ALA A 190 -4.51 4.66 12.06
C ALA A 190 -5.99 4.69 11.67
N GLN A 191 -6.34 4.74 10.37
CA GLN A 191 -7.73 4.69 9.93
C GLN A 191 -8.38 3.34 10.25
N TYR A 192 -7.62 2.25 10.17
CA TYR A 192 -8.12 0.94 10.55
C TYR A 192 -8.58 0.94 12.01
N PHE A 193 -7.71 1.32 12.95
CA PHE A 193 -8.03 1.32 14.38
C PHE A 193 -9.01 2.41 14.82
N SER A 194 -8.95 3.61 14.22
CA SER A 194 -9.81 4.73 14.62
C SER A 194 -11.23 4.65 14.05
N LYS A 195 -11.44 3.90 12.95
CA LYS A 195 -12.71 3.94 12.21
C LYS A 195 -13.20 2.58 11.77
N LEU A 196 -12.40 1.80 11.06
CA LEU A 196 -12.89 0.54 10.47
C LEU A 196 -13.14 -0.54 11.54
N LEU A 197 -12.19 -0.74 12.46
CA LEU A 197 -12.29 -1.76 13.50
C LEU A 197 -13.49 -1.52 14.43
N PRO A 198 -13.73 -0.32 15.00
CA PRO A 198 -14.91 -0.08 15.84
C PRO A 198 -16.23 -0.35 15.12
N GLU A 199 -16.33 0.00 13.83
CA GLU A 199 -17.53 -0.28 13.05
C GLU A 199 -17.71 -1.77 12.74
N MET A 200 -16.61 -2.51 12.56
CA MET A 200 -16.65 -3.97 12.44
C MET A 200 -17.04 -4.66 13.75
N GLU A 201 -16.60 -4.13 14.89
CA GLU A 201 -17.00 -4.60 16.23
C GLU A 201 -18.50 -4.38 16.48
N GLU A 202 -19.03 -3.19 16.18
CA GLU A 202 -20.46 -2.91 16.29
C GLU A 202 -21.29 -3.78 15.33
N PHE A 203 -20.79 -4.01 14.11
CA PHE A 203 -21.42 -4.94 13.17
C PHE A 203 -21.46 -6.37 13.73
N ALA A 204 -20.35 -6.87 14.29
CA ALA A 204 -20.27 -8.21 14.87
C ALA A 204 -21.22 -8.35 16.07
N LYS A 205 -21.24 -7.37 16.96
CA LYS A 205 -22.13 -7.31 18.12
C LYS A 205 -23.61 -7.31 17.75
N ALA A 206 -23.98 -6.70 16.62
CA ALA A 206 -25.34 -6.73 16.09
C ALA A 206 -25.75 -8.11 15.53
N GLN A 207 -24.80 -9.01 15.26
CA GLN A 207 -25.08 -10.38 14.83
C GLN A 207 -25.22 -11.33 16.02
N GLN A 208 -26.28 -12.13 16.01
CA GLN A 208 -26.55 -13.09 17.09
C GLN A 208 -25.40 -14.10 17.24
N GLY A 209 -24.77 -14.12 18.42
CA GLY A 209 -23.69 -15.05 18.76
C GLY A 209 -22.28 -14.61 18.35
N TYR A 210 -22.11 -13.38 17.87
CA TYR A 210 -20.81 -12.81 17.47
C TYR A 210 -20.35 -11.63 18.33
N ASP A 211 -20.98 -11.43 19.50
CA ASP A 211 -20.48 -10.48 20.48
C ASP A 211 -19.06 -10.88 20.93
N GLY A 212 -18.16 -9.90 20.99
CA GLY A 212 -16.74 -10.13 21.26
C GLY A 212 -15.98 -10.93 20.20
N PHE A 213 -16.50 -11.14 18.97
CA PHE A 213 -15.84 -11.98 17.96
C PHE A 213 -14.40 -11.53 17.59
N LEU A 214 -14.17 -10.21 17.63
CA LEU A 214 -12.88 -9.59 17.35
C LEU A 214 -11.96 -9.49 18.58
N GLU A 215 -12.48 -9.80 19.78
CA GLU A 215 -11.69 -9.74 21.01
C GLU A 215 -10.51 -10.71 20.94
N GLY A 216 -9.32 -10.19 21.27
CA GLY A 216 -8.10 -10.98 21.26
C GLY A 216 -7.60 -11.38 19.86
N LEU A 217 -8.04 -10.71 18.79
CA LEU A 217 -7.40 -10.82 17.46
C LEU A 217 -6.35 -9.74 17.22
N LEU A 218 -6.58 -8.56 17.79
CA LEU A 218 -5.76 -7.35 17.69
C LEU A 218 -5.61 -6.73 19.09
N PRO A 219 -4.53 -5.97 19.34
CA PRO A 219 -4.39 -5.26 20.61
C PRO A 219 -5.50 -4.21 20.77
N LYS A 220 -5.99 -4.05 22.00
CA LYS A 220 -6.88 -2.95 22.35
C LYS A 220 -6.22 -1.62 22.00
N CYS A 221 -6.88 -0.85 21.13
CA CYS A 221 -6.47 0.49 20.75
C CYS A 221 -7.22 1.53 21.60
N TYR A 222 -6.48 2.32 22.37
CA TYR A 222 -7.03 3.44 23.15
C TYR A 222 -7.17 4.72 22.32
N TYR A 223 -6.30 4.90 21.32
CA TYR A 223 -6.31 6.09 20.47
C TYR A 223 -5.55 5.81 19.17
N ALA A 224 -6.06 6.33 18.05
CA ALA A 224 -5.37 6.28 16.77
C ALA A 224 -5.64 7.58 16.00
N SER A 225 -4.58 8.18 15.48
CA SER A 225 -4.56 9.31 14.57
C SER A 225 -3.40 9.15 13.58
N ASP A 226 -3.29 10.08 12.64
CA ASP A 226 -2.22 10.18 11.65
C ASP A 226 -0.81 10.40 12.23
N VAL A 227 -0.69 10.77 13.51
CA VAL A 227 0.60 10.97 14.19
C VAL A 227 0.87 9.98 15.31
N LEU A 228 -0.18 9.35 15.87
CA LEU A 228 -0.08 8.61 17.11
C LEU A 228 -1.07 7.46 17.17
N ILE A 229 -0.60 6.27 17.50
CA ILE A 229 -1.44 5.11 17.83
C ILE A 229 -1.02 4.59 19.20
N VAL A 230 -2.00 4.36 20.08
CA VAL A 230 -1.82 3.95 21.48
C VAL A 230 -2.56 2.65 21.72
N PHE A 231 -1.80 1.59 21.96
CA PHE A 231 -2.29 0.25 22.27
C PHE A 231 -2.06 -0.10 23.74
N GLU A 232 -2.77 -1.11 24.22
CA GLU A 232 -2.34 -1.85 25.41
C GLU A 232 -0.97 -2.51 25.17
N ASN A 233 -0.17 -2.64 26.23
CA ASN A 233 1.08 -3.37 26.16
C ASN A 233 0.86 -4.86 26.50
N LEU A 234 0.75 -5.68 25.45
CA LEU A 234 0.50 -7.12 25.55
C LEU A 234 1.58 -7.90 26.32
N THR A 235 2.81 -7.38 26.41
CA THR A 235 3.91 -8.07 27.13
C THR A 235 3.60 -8.28 28.62
N TYR A 236 2.84 -7.37 29.24
CA TYR A 236 2.40 -7.49 30.63
C TYR A 236 1.24 -8.48 30.82
N GLN A 237 0.62 -8.94 29.73
CA GLN A 237 -0.43 -9.96 29.74
C GLN A 237 0.10 -11.37 29.44
N GLY A 238 1.43 -11.52 29.37
CA GLY A 238 2.11 -12.78 29.09
C GLY A 238 2.22 -13.11 27.60
N PHE A 239 1.93 -12.16 26.71
CA PHE A 239 2.18 -12.34 25.28
C PHE A 239 3.65 -12.11 24.95
N ALA A 240 4.18 -12.91 24.03
CA ALA A 240 5.52 -12.75 23.50
C ALA A 240 5.54 -12.99 21.99
N MET A 241 6.45 -12.31 21.29
CA MET A 241 6.85 -12.70 19.94
C MET A 241 7.77 -13.93 20.03
N LEU A 242 7.59 -14.87 19.11
CA LEU A 242 8.51 -16.01 18.98
C LEU A 242 9.76 -15.59 18.21
N ASN A 243 10.82 -16.40 18.31
CA ASN A 243 12.05 -16.12 17.59
C ASN A 243 11.81 -16.15 16.07
N LYS A 244 11.97 -15.01 15.40
CA LYS A 244 11.76 -14.85 13.96
C LYS A 244 12.61 -15.75 13.07
N LEU A 245 13.73 -16.27 13.58
CA LEU A 245 14.64 -17.18 12.86
C LEU A 245 14.29 -18.66 13.04
N VAL A 246 13.34 -18.98 13.92
CA VAL A 246 12.93 -20.36 14.19
C VAL A 246 11.64 -20.66 13.42
N LEU A 247 11.64 -21.79 12.70
CA LEU A 247 10.45 -22.26 12.01
C LEU A 247 9.37 -22.64 13.01
N HIS A 248 8.14 -22.22 12.73
CA HIS A 248 6.98 -22.56 13.53
C HIS A 248 6.58 -24.02 13.31
N ASP A 249 6.17 -24.68 14.39
CA ASP A 249 5.51 -25.97 14.29
C ASP A 249 4.05 -25.82 13.82
N PHE A 250 3.39 -26.96 13.62
CA PHE A 250 2.00 -26.98 13.17
C PHE A 250 1.05 -26.25 14.13
N GLN A 251 1.26 -26.32 15.45
CA GLN A 251 0.35 -25.74 16.44
C GLN A 251 0.43 -24.21 16.45
N ILE A 252 1.65 -23.67 16.35
CA ILE A 252 1.86 -22.24 16.18
C ILE A 252 1.26 -21.76 14.85
N ALA A 253 1.55 -22.47 13.74
CA ALA A 253 0.98 -22.12 12.44
C ALA A 253 -0.56 -22.16 12.45
N GLU A 254 -1.14 -23.19 13.06
CA GLU A 254 -2.59 -23.34 13.22
C GLU A 254 -3.20 -22.16 13.98
N ALA A 255 -2.58 -21.70 15.08
CA ALA A 255 -3.05 -20.54 15.81
C ALA A 255 -3.05 -19.27 14.95
N VAL A 256 -1.99 -19.04 14.16
CA VAL A 256 -1.92 -17.92 13.21
C VAL A 256 -3.03 -18.01 12.16
N PHE A 257 -3.21 -19.18 11.54
CA PHE A 257 -4.25 -19.36 10.53
C PHE A 257 -5.66 -19.23 11.10
N ARG A 258 -5.90 -19.63 12.35
CA ARG A 258 -7.18 -19.40 13.04
C ARG A 258 -7.46 -17.92 13.26
N THR A 259 -6.47 -17.15 13.69
CA THR A 259 -6.58 -15.69 13.85
C THR A 259 -6.84 -15.01 12.49
N LEU A 260 -6.09 -15.38 11.46
CA LEU A 260 -6.31 -14.90 10.08
C LEU A 260 -7.70 -15.26 9.55
N ALA A 261 -8.17 -16.49 9.76
CA ALA A 261 -9.47 -16.94 9.27
C ALA A 261 -10.61 -16.13 9.92
N LYS A 262 -10.51 -15.82 11.21
CA LYS A 262 -11.47 -14.93 11.89
C LYS A 262 -11.43 -13.53 11.30
N PHE A 263 -10.24 -12.95 11.14
CA PHE A 263 -10.06 -11.61 10.55
C PHE A 263 -10.58 -11.50 9.11
N HIS A 264 -10.28 -12.48 8.26
CA HIS A 264 -10.82 -12.53 6.90
C HIS A 264 -12.33 -12.74 6.89
N GLY A 265 -12.85 -13.64 7.72
CA GLY A 265 -14.28 -13.94 7.80
C GLY A 265 -15.13 -12.71 8.16
N ILE A 266 -14.74 -11.98 9.20
CA ILE A 266 -15.47 -10.78 9.63
C ILE A 266 -15.30 -9.61 8.67
N SER A 267 -14.11 -9.39 8.10
CA SER A 267 -13.91 -8.33 7.11
C SER A 267 -14.72 -8.59 5.85
N LEU A 268 -14.81 -9.84 5.40
CA LEU A 268 -15.64 -10.23 4.28
C LEU A 268 -17.13 -10.04 4.58
N ALA A 269 -17.59 -10.46 5.76
CA ALA A 269 -18.99 -10.28 6.17
C ALA A 269 -19.37 -8.79 6.26
N PHE A 270 -18.50 -7.98 6.85
CA PHE A 270 -18.68 -6.53 6.95
C PHE A 270 -18.69 -5.88 5.57
N PHE A 271 -17.79 -6.30 4.68
CA PHE A 271 -17.76 -5.83 3.29
C PHE A 271 -19.08 -6.13 2.55
N HIS A 272 -19.60 -7.35 2.69
CA HIS A 272 -20.91 -7.70 2.13
C HIS A 272 -22.07 -6.91 2.74
N HIS A 273 -21.99 -6.59 4.03
CA HIS A 273 -23.02 -5.81 4.72
C HIS A 273 -23.09 -4.37 4.22
N ILE A 274 -21.95 -3.69 4.09
CA ILE A 274 -21.94 -2.27 3.69
C ILE A 274 -21.95 -2.07 2.17
N GLY A 275 -21.50 -3.06 1.40
CA GLY A 275 -21.40 -3.00 -0.05
C GLY A 275 -20.13 -2.31 -0.56
N GLU A 276 -19.68 -2.72 -1.76
CA GLU A 276 -18.41 -2.29 -2.35
C GLU A 276 -18.26 -0.78 -2.48
N GLU A 277 -19.23 -0.11 -3.11
CA GLU A 277 -19.16 1.33 -3.36
C GLU A 277 -19.05 2.14 -2.06
N ASN A 278 -19.82 1.74 -1.04
CA ASN A 278 -19.77 2.38 0.27
C ASN A 278 -18.44 2.11 0.96
N PHE A 279 -17.90 0.89 0.88
CA PHE A 279 -16.59 0.57 1.42
C PHE A 279 -15.50 1.44 0.77
N LEU A 280 -15.45 1.46 -0.57
CA LEU A 280 -14.45 2.21 -1.33
C LEU A 280 -14.57 3.72 -1.13
N THR A 281 -15.77 4.23 -0.85
CA THR A 281 -15.98 5.64 -0.54
C THR A 281 -15.59 5.98 0.90
N LYS A 282 -16.09 5.20 1.88
CA LYS A 282 -15.93 5.47 3.31
C LYS A 282 -14.53 5.17 3.85
N TYR A 283 -13.87 4.16 3.27
CA TYR A 283 -12.52 3.69 3.64
C TYR A 283 -11.56 3.76 2.44
N SER A 284 -11.69 4.81 1.63
CA SER A 284 -10.88 5.05 0.44
C SER A 284 -9.37 5.03 0.71
N LEU A 285 -8.94 5.43 1.91
CA LEU A 285 -7.53 5.37 2.34
C LEU A 285 -7.07 3.92 2.55
N ILE A 286 -7.84 3.10 3.26
CA ILE A 286 -7.55 1.66 3.43
C ILE A 286 -7.58 0.95 2.07
N ALA A 287 -8.55 1.26 1.22
CA ALA A 287 -8.65 0.72 -0.15
C ALA A 287 -7.61 1.29 -1.14
N SER A 288 -6.79 2.27 -0.72
CA SER A 288 -5.85 2.92 -1.63
C SER A 288 -4.70 2.00 -2.01
N LYS A 289 -4.32 2.03 -3.29
CA LYS A 289 -3.17 1.31 -3.83
C LYS A 289 -1.88 2.12 -3.64
N SER A 290 -1.58 2.52 -2.40
CA SER A 290 -0.46 3.42 -2.09
C SER A 290 0.91 2.89 -2.51
N ILE A 291 1.10 1.55 -2.52
CA ILE A 291 2.28 0.88 -3.10
C ILE A 291 2.49 1.26 -4.57
N MET A 292 1.40 1.48 -5.32
CA MET A 292 1.44 1.84 -6.74
C MET A 292 1.47 3.35 -6.99
N SER A 293 1.61 4.17 -5.93
CA SER A 293 1.83 5.61 -6.07
C SER A 293 3.26 5.92 -6.54
N GLU A 294 3.53 7.18 -6.91
CA GLU A 294 4.89 7.63 -7.23
C GLU A 294 5.85 7.46 -6.04
N ALA A 295 5.41 7.80 -4.82
CA ALA A 295 6.20 7.57 -3.61
C ALA A 295 6.38 6.06 -3.33
N GLY A 296 5.35 5.26 -3.60
CA GLY A 296 5.42 3.80 -3.53
C GLY A 296 6.41 3.21 -4.52
N GLU A 297 6.47 3.72 -5.76
CA GLU A 297 7.46 3.33 -6.76
C GLU A 297 8.87 3.68 -6.32
N VAL A 298 9.09 4.87 -5.76
CA VAL A 298 10.40 5.26 -5.22
C VAL A 298 10.83 4.30 -4.11
N LEU A 299 9.95 4.03 -3.15
CA LEU A 299 10.26 3.22 -1.98
C LEU A 299 10.35 1.72 -2.30
N TYR A 300 9.23 1.12 -2.71
CA TYR A 300 9.14 -0.30 -3.01
C TYR A 300 9.86 -0.69 -4.28
N GLY A 301 9.96 0.22 -5.26
CA GLY A 301 10.74 -0.05 -6.47
C GLY A 301 12.21 -0.22 -6.16
N GLY A 302 12.80 0.73 -5.42
CA GLY A 302 14.18 0.62 -4.97
C GLY A 302 14.44 -0.69 -4.21
N TRP A 303 13.53 -1.11 -3.33
CA TRP A 303 13.68 -2.35 -2.57
C TRP A 303 13.54 -3.61 -3.40
N MET A 304 12.56 -3.68 -4.30
CA MET A 304 12.35 -4.85 -5.14
C MET A 304 13.57 -5.07 -6.02
N GLU A 305 14.08 -4.02 -6.67
CA GLU A 305 15.25 -4.13 -7.54
C GLU A 305 16.52 -4.44 -6.72
N THR A 306 16.74 -3.75 -5.59
CA THR A 306 17.90 -4.03 -4.72
C THR A 306 17.88 -5.46 -4.17
N GLY A 307 16.70 -5.96 -3.80
CA GLY A 307 16.52 -7.31 -3.28
C GLY A 307 16.80 -8.38 -4.33
N ILE A 308 16.28 -8.20 -5.55
CA ILE A 308 16.52 -9.10 -6.68
C ILE A 308 18.01 -9.09 -7.06
N ASP A 309 18.61 -7.90 -7.22
CA ASP A 309 20.03 -7.74 -7.55
C ASP A 309 20.93 -8.36 -6.47
N GLY A 310 20.59 -8.15 -5.20
CA GLY A 310 21.28 -8.72 -4.06
C GLY A 310 21.24 -10.24 -4.07
N ALA A 311 20.05 -10.83 -4.29
CA ALA A 311 19.88 -12.28 -4.39
C ALA A 311 20.68 -12.87 -5.56
N ILE A 312 20.63 -12.23 -6.75
CA ILE A 312 21.41 -12.63 -7.92
C ILE A 312 22.91 -12.59 -7.61
N LYS A 313 23.42 -11.50 -7.01
CA LYS A 313 24.84 -11.35 -6.65
C LYS A 313 25.28 -12.41 -5.65
N ILE A 314 24.51 -12.63 -4.59
CA ILE A 314 24.83 -13.62 -3.55
C ILE A 314 24.92 -15.02 -4.18
N LEU A 315 23.89 -15.44 -4.92
CA LEU A 315 23.85 -16.77 -5.55
C LEU A 315 24.94 -16.95 -6.61
N SER A 316 25.23 -15.89 -7.38
CA SER A 316 26.33 -15.93 -8.37
C SER A 316 27.70 -16.03 -7.71
N SER A 317 27.88 -15.39 -6.54
CA SER A 317 29.15 -15.40 -5.79
C SER A 317 29.39 -16.70 -5.01
N LYS A 318 28.31 -17.39 -4.62
CA LYS A 318 28.36 -18.63 -3.84
C LYS A 318 27.36 -19.66 -4.40
N PRO A 319 27.64 -20.25 -5.57
CA PRO A 319 26.75 -21.26 -6.15
C PRO A 319 26.58 -22.47 -5.24
N THR A 320 25.34 -22.88 -5.06
CA THR A 320 24.92 -24.12 -4.38
C THR A 320 24.11 -25.00 -5.34
N PRO A 321 23.94 -26.31 -5.07
CA PRO A 321 23.16 -27.18 -5.95
C PRO A 321 21.78 -26.58 -6.29
N GLY A 322 21.49 -26.41 -7.58
CA GLY A 322 20.26 -25.80 -8.07
C GLY A 322 20.30 -24.28 -8.29
N SER A 323 21.42 -23.61 -7.96
CA SER A 323 21.56 -22.15 -8.12
C SER A 323 21.35 -21.68 -9.56
N ASP A 324 21.76 -22.46 -10.57
CA ASP A 324 21.58 -22.07 -11.98
C ASP A 324 20.10 -21.85 -12.35
N LYS A 325 19.22 -22.75 -11.90
CA LYS A 325 17.77 -22.63 -12.13
C LYS A 325 17.18 -21.42 -11.40
N VAL A 326 17.62 -21.17 -10.17
CA VAL A 326 17.17 -20.03 -9.37
C VAL A 326 17.66 -18.72 -9.98
N LEU A 327 18.91 -18.65 -10.42
CA LEU A 327 19.49 -17.49 -11.10
C LEU A 327 18.79 -17.21 -12.42
N GLU A 328 18.52 -18.23 -13.23
CA GLU A 328 17.75 -18.09 -14.46
C GLU A 328 16.36 -17.52 -14.19
N TYR A 329 15.69 -17.99 -13.14
CA TYR A 329 14.39 -17.46 -12.72
C TYR A 329 14.47 -16.01 -12.23
N LEU A 330 15.39 -15.69 -11.31
CA LEU A 330 15.54 -14.34 -10.74
C LEU A 330 15.90 -13.29 -11.81
N LYS A 331 16.76 -13.64 -12.77
CA LYS A 331 17.13 -12.75 -13.88
C LYS A 331 15.96 -12.34 -14.76
N GLN A 332 14.86 -13.11 -14.78
CA GLN A 332 13.64 -12.71 -15.50
C GLN A 332 12.94 -11.49 -14.86
N TYR A 333 13.23 -11.22 -13.58
CA TYR A 333 12.65 -10.14 -12.79
C TYR A 333 13.61 -8.97 -12.56
N GLU A 334 14.88 -9.08 -12.94
CA GLU A 334 15.85 -7.98 -12.86
C GLU A 334 15.30 -6.75 -13.59
N THR A 335 15.29 -5.58 -12.92
CA THR A 335 14.70 -4.31 -13.37
C THR A 335 13.17 -4.32 -13.57
N ARG A 336 12.49 -5.38 -13.14
CA ARG A 336 11.06 -5.61 -13.40
C ARG A 336 10.28 -6.06 -12.16
N GLY A 337 10.94 -6.15 -11.01
CA GLY A 337 10.36 -6.64 -9.76
C GLY A 337 9.15 -5.80 -9.35
N PHE A 338 9.31 -4.48 -9.34
CA PHE A 338 8.24 -3.57 -8.97
C PHE A 338 7.06 -3.59 -9.95
N LEU A 339 7.35 -3.57 -11.26
CA LEU A 339 6.30 -3.66 -12.28
C LEU A 339 5.50 -4.97 -12.14
N ARG A 340 6.17 -6.07 -11.78
CA ARG A 340 5.51 -7.35 -11.54
C ARG A 340 4.61 -7.29 -10.31
N LEU A 341 5.07 -6.69 -9.21
CA LEU A 341 4.27 -6.45 -8.01
C LEU A 341 3.02 -5.63 -8.34
N CYS A 342 3.17 -4.50 -9.02
CA CYS A 342 2.05 -3.67 -9.47
C CYS A 342 1.04 -4.47 -10.30
N LYS A 343 1.51 -5.33 -11.22
CA LYS A 343 0.62 -6.19 -12.02
C LYS A 343 -0.17 -7.19 -11.16
N LEU A 344 0.43 -7.75 -10.10
CA LEU A 344 -0.25 -8.64 -9.16
C LEU A 344 -1.31 -7.90 -8.34
N LEU A 345 -1.01 -6.69 -7.90
CA LEU A 345 -1.95 -5.82 -7.16
C LEU A 345 -3.05 -5.19 -8.04
N THR A 346 -2.94 -5.33 -9.36
CA THR A 346 -3.91 -4.80 -10.34
C THR A 346 -4.88 -5.88 -10.87
N LEU A 347 -4.78 -7.13 -10.41
CA LEU A 347 -5.60 -8.21 -10.94
C LEU A 347 -7.12 -7.93 -10.82
N ASP A 348 -7.82 -8.36 -11.88
CA ASP A 348 -9.09 -7.87 -12.43
C ASP A 348 -10.31 -8.03 -11.50
N ASN A 349 -11.14 -7.00 -11.45
CA ASN A 349 -12.35 -6.85 -10.61
C ASN A 349 -13.51 -7.78 -11.01
N GLN A 350 -13.25 -8.90 -11.69
CA GLN A 350 -14.34 -9.70 -12.30
C GLN A 350 -14.87 -10.84 -11.44
N SER A 351 -14.20 -11.26 -10.36
CA SER A 351 -14.78 -12.23 -9.42
C SER A 351 -13.86 -12.54 -8.25
N CYS A 352 -14.19 -12.05 -7.06
CA CYS A 352 -14.26 -12.78 -5.79
C CYS A 352 -14.38 -11.76 -4.66
N SER A 353 -15.38 -11.92 -3.81
CA SER A 353 -15.43 -11.47 -2.40
C SER A 353 -14.15 -10.77 -1.89
N MET A 354 -14.20 -9.45 -1.70
CA MET A 354 -13.08 -8.69 -1.15
C MET A 354 -12.98 -8.92 0.35
N SER A 355 -11.81 -9.37 0.80
CA SER A 355 -11.44 -9.48 2.21
C SER A 355 -10.31 -8.50 2.50
N LEU A 356 -10.27 -7.95 3.72
CA LEU A 356 -9.08 -7.25 4.18
C LEU A 356 -7.94 -8.26 4.33
N ASN A 357 -6.74 -7.85 3.96
CA ASN A 357 -5.52 -8.57 4.27
C ASN A 357 -4.77 -7.82 5.38
N HIS A 358 -3.90 -8.52 6.10
CA HIS A 358 -3.01 -7.89 7.08
C HIS A 358 -1.97 -6.94 6.43
N GLY A 359 -1.58 -7.21 5.18
CA GLY A 359 -0.61 -6.40 4.43
C GLY A 359 0.86 -6.72 4.68
N ASP A 360 1.21 -7.12 5.90
CA ASP A 360 2.59 -7.48 6.31
C ASP A 360 2.62 -8.54 7.43
N LEU A 361 2.01 -9.71 7.22
CA LEU A 361 2.01 -10.77 8.24
C LEU A 361 3.27 -11.64 8.15
N TRP A 362 4.07 -11.61 9.21
CA TRP A 362 5.24 -12.46 9.41
C TRP A 362 5.48 -12.67 10.91
N ASN A 363 6.47 -13.48 11.30
CA ASN A 363 6.70 -13.85 12.70
C ASN A 363 6.93 -12.65 13.64
N GLY A 364 7.40 -11.50 13.11
CA GLY A 364 7.58 -10.26 13.88
C GLY A 364 6.28 -9.49 14.16
N ASN A 365 5.20 -9.79 13.43
CA ASN A 365 3.91 -9.10 13.52
C ASN A 365 2.83 -9.99 14.16
N VAL A 366 3.24 -10.99 14.93
CA VAL A 366 2.35 -11.89 15.66
C VAL A 366 2.87 -12.09 17.07
N MET A 367 1.96 -12.01 18.06
CA MET A 367 2.26 -12.35 19.45
C MET A 367 1.41 -13.51 19.94
N PHE A 368 2.02 -14.36 20.77
CA PHE A 368 1.39 -15.54 21.34
C PHE A 368 1.39 -15.47 22.86
N LYS A 369 0.30 -15.93 23.46
CA LYS A 369 0.28 -16.32 24.86
C LYS A 369 0.38 -17.84 24.91
N MET A 370 1.42 -18.33 25.54
CA MET A 370 1.73 -19.76 25.59
C MET A 370 1.28 -20.36 26.90
N ASN A 371 0.64 -21.53 26.86
CA ASN A 371 0.35 -22.30 28.06
C ASN A 371 1.67 -22.76 28.68
N ALA A 372 1.87 -22.47 29.97
CA ALA A 372 3.14 -22.72 30.64
C ALA A 372 3.49 -24.22 30.73
N GLU A 373 2.49 -25.10 30.84
CA GLU A 373 2.65 -26.54 31.03
C GLU A 373 2.79 -27.28 29.70
N THR A 374 1.84 -27.07 28.79
CA THR A 374 1.76 -27.79 27.51
C THR A 374 2.65 -27.19 26.42
N LYS A 375 3.16 -25.96 26.61
CA LYS A 375 3.91 -25.18 25.62
C LYS A 375 3.15 -24.94 24.31
N LYS A 376 1.83 -25.00 24.35
CA LYS A 376 0.94 -24.74 23.20
C LYS A 376 0.44 -23.28 23.22
N PRO A 377 0.10 -22.70 22.05
CA PRO A 377 -0.50 -21.37 21.99
C PRO A 377 -1.93 -21.41 22.56
N GLU A 378 -2.20 -20.60 23.58
CA GLU A 378 -3.54 -20.33 24.12
C GLU A 378 -4.24 -19.20 23.37
N SER A 379 -3.46 -18.23 22.89
CA SER A 379 -3.96 -17.06 22.17
C SER A 379 -2.92 -16.54 21.18
N CYS A 380 -3.39 -15.93 20.10
CA CYS A 380 -2.57 -15.41 19.00
C CYS A 380 -3.19 -14.11 18.50
N LEU A 381 -2.44 -13.01 18.58
CA LEU A 381 -2.83 -11.70 18.06
C LEU A 381 -1.91 -11.25 16.94
N MET A 382 -2.46 -10.47 16.03
CA MET A 382 -1.74 -9.79 14.97
C MET A 382 -1.41 -8.36 15.38
N LEU A 383 -0.29 -7.84 14.89
CA LEU A 383 0.20 -6.48 15.12
C LEU A 383 0.53 -5.84 13.77
N ASP A 384 0.57 -4.51 13.70
CA ASP A 384 1.18 -3.80 12.57
C ASP A 384 0.50 -4.07 11.22
N LEU A 385 -0.78 -3.68 11.13
CA LEU A 385 -1.58 -3.80 9.90
C LEU A 385 -1.13 -2.77 8.84
N GLN A 386 -0.96 -3.18 7.58
CA GLN A 386 -0.43 -2.36 6.47
C GLN A 386 -1.34 -2.29 5.24
#